data_AF-A0A2P5HJS7-F1
#
_entry.id   AF-A0A2P5HJS7-F1
#
_cell.length_a   1.000
_cell.length_b   1.000
_cell.length_c   1.000
_cell.angle_alpha   90.00
_cell.angle_beta   90.00
_cell.angle_gamma   90.00
#
_symmetry.space_group_name_H-M   'P 1'
#
loop_
_entity.id
_entity.type
_entity.pdbx_description
1 polymer ?
#
loop_
_entity_poly.entity_id
_entity_poly.type
_entity_poly.pdbx_seq_one_letter_code
_entity_poly.pdbx_strand_id
1 'polypeptide(L)'
;MTRTQEIFDRAKAMGASAIALTVDSAMGTNRHRSWRLGVNERHEGGVDFFSWETYAAYTNMTDLPVILKGAQTVEDVREAAAHKVPAVILSNVSFLSLFCPCFVALPYLHFLTCDNSGFGRPFYFANQYSADGVTRAADLLKYEIAHDAANIGL
;
A
#
# COMPACT_ATOMS: atom_id res chain seq x y z
N MET A 1 27.57 -3.48 -1.62
CA MET A 1 26.22 -3.16 -1.11
C MET A 1 25.22 -4.06 -1.82
N THR A 2 24.16 -4.51 -1.15
CA THR A 2 23.06 -5.21 -1.83
C THR A 2 22.22 -4.18 -2.61
N ARG A 3 21.56 -4.59 -3.69
CA ARG A 3 20.67 -3.72 -4.49
C ARG A 3 19.61 -3.02 -3.64
N THR A 4 19.11 -3.68 -2.59
CA THR A 4 18.13 -3.12 -1.65
C THR A 4 18.70 -1.98 -0.81
N GLN A 5 19.94 -2.11 -0.32
CA GLN A 5 20.60 -1.05 0.44
C GLN A 5 20.71 0.24 -0.38
N GLU A 6 21.11 0.13 -1.66
CA GLU A 6 21.21 1.30 -2.55
C GLU A 6 19.86 2.00 -2.77
N ILE A 7 18.75 1.25 -2.77
CA ILE A 7 17.40 1.80 -2.88
C ILE A 7 17.04 2.56 -1.60
N PHE A 8 17.35 2.00 -0.43
CA PHE A 8 17.08 2.65 0.85
C PHE A 8 17.91 3.93 1.04
N ASP A 9 19.20 3.87 0.71
CA ASP A 9 20.09 5.03 0.79
C ASP A 9 19.63 6.15 -0.15
N ARG A 10 19.19 5.78 -1.36
CA ARG A 10 18.61 6.74 -2.31
C ARG A 10 17.30 7.34 -1.81
N ALA A 11 16.40 6.52 -1.27
CA ALA A 11 15.15 7.00 -0.67
C ALA A 11 15.41 7.99 0.47
N LYS A 12 16.37 7.67 1.34
CA LYS A 12 16.81 8.55 2.43
C LYS A 12 17.43 9.85 1.90
N ALA A 13 18.29 9.78 0.88
CA ALA A 13 18.89 10.96 0.26
C ALA A 13 17.86 11.88 -0.42
N MET A 14 16.75 11.32 -0.92
CA MET A 14 15.61 12.08 -1.45
C MET A 14 14.66 12.61 -0.36
N GLY A 15 14.95 12.39 0.92
CA GLY A 15 14.16 12.90 2.04
C GLY A 15 12.92 12.07 2.36
N ALA A 16 12.85 10.80 1.96
CA ALA A 16 11.75 9.92 2.33
C ALA A 16 11.66 9.78 3.87
N SER A 17 10.45 9.83 4.42
CA SER A 17 10.23 9.74 5.87
C SER A 17 10.02 8.31 6.38
N ALA A 18 9.74 7.37 5.48
CA ALA A 18 9.48 5.96 5.80
C ALA A 18 9.70 5.08 4.57
N ILE A 19 9.88 3.78 4.78
CA ILE A 19 9.87 2.75 3.73
C ILE A 19 8.59 1.94 3.87
N ALA A 20 7.76 1.91 2.82
CA ALA A 20 6.58 1.05 2.77
C ALA A 20 6.91 -0.30 2.12
N LEU A 21 7.07 -1.34 2.93
CA LEU A 21 7.32 -2.70 2.47
C LEU A 21 6.00 -3.37 2.09
N THR A 22 5.83 -3.72 0.81
CA THR A 22 4.64 -4.42 0.33
C THR A 22 4.78 -5.93 0.58
N VAL A 23 3.84 -6.52 1.32
CA VAL A 23 3.88 -7.94 1.73
C VAL A 23 2.81 -8.81 1.09
N ASP A 24 1.84 -8.20 0.39
CA ASP A 24 0.67 -8.87 -0.23
C ASP A 24 0.84 -9.18 -1.73
N SER A 25 2.09 -9.15 -2.22
CA SER A 25 2.45 -9.35 -3.63
C SER A 25 3.66 -10.27 -3.83
N ALA A 26 3.73 -11.38 -3.09
CA ALA A 26 4.81 -12.36 -3.21
C ALA A 26 4.93 -12.98 -4.62
N MET A 27 3.83 -12.98 -5.38
CA MET A 27 3.78 -13.48 -6.75
C MET A 27 2.92 -12.60 -7.64
N GLY A 28 3.07 -12.86 -8.94
CA GLY A 28 2.18 -12.37 -9.95
C GLY A 28 0.73 -12.68 -9.71
N THR A 29 -0.08 -11.64 -9.92
CA THR A 29 -1.54 -11.72 -9.92
C THR A 29 -2.06 -12.28 -11.23
N ASN A 30 -3.14 -13.06 -11.15
CA ASN A 30 -3.87 -13.56 -12.31
C ASN A 30 -4.72 -12.45 -12.94
N ARG A 31 -4.09 -11.62 -13.76
CA ARG A 31 -4.76 -10.52 -14.49
C ARG A 31 -5.30 -11.01 -15.83
N HIS A 32 -6.49 -11.64 -15.83
CA HIS A 32 -7.10 -12.16 -17.06
C HIS A 32 -7.21 -11.11 -18.20
N ARG A 33 -7.49 -9.84 -17.87
CA ARG A 33 -7.54 -8.77 -18.87
C ARG A 33 -6.16 -8.46 -19.47
N SER A 34 -5.12 -8.33 -18.62
CA SER A 34 -3.76 -8.11 -19.08
C SER A 34 -3.26 -9.28 -19.93
N TRP A 35 -3.62 -10.51 -19.54
CA TRP A 35 -3.31 -11.73 -20.28
C TRP A 35 -3.93 -11.71 -21.69
N ARG A 36 -5.22 -11.38 -21.81
CA ARG A 36 -5.90 -11.26 -23.11
C ARG A 36 -5.31 -10.19 -24.01
N LEU A 37 -4.81 -9.10 -23.42
CA LEU A 37 -4.25 -7.96 -24.16
C LEU A 37 -2.74 -8.11 -24.40
N GLY A 38 -2.11 -9.20 -23.96
CA GLY A 38 -0.66 -9.41 -24.10
C GLY A 38 0.20 -8.42 -23.31
N VAL A 39 -0.38 -7.64 -22.40
CA VAL A 39 0.30 -6.60 -21.59
C VAL A 39 0.64 -7.12 -20.18
N ASN A 40 1.02 -8.40 -20.09
CA ASN A 40 1.40 -8.98 -18.81
C ASN A 40 2.68 -8.32 -18.28
N GLU A 41 2.74 -8.18 -16.96
CA GLU A 41 3.97 -7.77 -16.29
C GLU A 41 5.03 -8.86 -16.53
N ARG A 42 6.22 -8.45 -16.98
CA ARG A 42 7.41 -9.28 -16.86
C ARG A 42 7.67 -9.48 -15.37
N HIS A 43 7.32 -10.63 -14.81
CA HIS A 43 7.92 -11.05 -13.55
C HIS A 43 9.36 -11.46 -13.82
N GLU A 44 10.24 -10.46 -13.91
CA GLU A 44 11.67 -10.65 -13.74
C GLU A 44 11.95 -10.72 -12.24
N GLY A 45 11.61 -11.85 -11.61
CA GLY A 45 11.82 -12.06 -10.18
C GLY A 45 11.23 -13.38 -9.74
N GLY A 46 12.00 -14.17 -8.98
CA GLY A 46 11.51 -15.38 -8.34
C GLY A 46 10.41 -15.07 -7.31
N VAL A 47 9.87 -16.11 -6.70
CA VAL A 47 8.92 -15.95 -5.61
C VAL A 47 9.68 -15.44 -4.38
N ASP A 48 9.47 -14.18 -4.02
CA ASP A 48 10.01 -13.59 -2.79
C ASP A 48 8.94 -13.67 -1.70
N PHE A 49 9.10 -14.64 -0.81
CA PHE A 49 8.23 -14.79 0.35
C PHE A 49 8.66 -13.82 1.45
N PHE A 50 7.69 -13.09 1.99
CA PHE A 50 7.91 -12.29 3.19
C PHE A 50 8.26 -13.20 4.37
N SER A 51 9.30 -12.83 5.11
CA SER A 51 9.65 -13.43 6.40
C SER A 51 10.06 -12.36 7.40
N TRP A 52 9.84 -12.62 8.68
CA TRP A 52 10.28 -11.72 9.76
C TRP A 52 11.81 -11.57 9.82
N GLU A 53 12.56 -12.57 9.37
CA GLU A 53 14.01 -12.47 9.21
C GLU A 53 14.39 -11.42 8.16
N THR A 54 13.67 -11.41 7.03
CA THR A 54 13.86 -10.42 5.97
C THR A 54 13.48 -9.02 6.46
N TYR A 55 12.40 -8.91 7.23
CA TYR A 55 12.01 -7.66 7.86
C TYR A 55 13.11 -7.12 8.79
N ALA A 56 13.64 -7.97 9.69
CA ALA A 56 14.71 -7.60 10.61
C ALA A 56 16.00 -7.19 9.86
N ALA A 57 16.32 -7.88 8.75
CA ALA A 57 17.42 -7.50 7.90
C ALA A 57 17.23 -6.09 7.31
N TYR A 58 16.03 -5.74 6.85
CA TYR A 58 15.74 -4.42 6.29
C TYR A 58 15.75 -3.32 7.34
N THR A 59 15.23 -3.57 8.55
CA THR A 59 15.31 -2.58 9.63
C THR A 59 16.75 -2.32 10.07
N ASN A 60 17.66 -3.29 9.91
CA ASN A 60 19.08 -3.10 10.21
C ASN A 60 19.84 -2.35 9.10
N MET A 61 19.25 -2.25 7.90
CA MET A 61 19.85 -1.57 6.75
C MET A 61 19.59 -0.07 6.73
N THR A 62 18.59 0.44 7.46
CA THR A 62 18.18 1.84 7.40
C THR A 62 17.62 2.34 8.73
N ASP A 63 17.83 3.63 9.01
CA ASP A 63 17.21 4.30 10.16
C ASP A 63 15.76 4.75 9.89
N LEU A 64 15.31 4.65 8.63
CA LEU A 64 13.94 5.01 8.27
C LEU A 64 12.95 3.97 8.83
N PRO A 65 11.79 4.39 9.37
CA PRO A 65 10.78 3.45 9.81
C PRO A 65 10.27 2.61 8.63
N VAL A 66 10.38 1.28 8.76
CA VAL A 66 9.88 0.32 7.78
C VAL A 66 8.46 -0.10 8.18
N ILE A 67 7.47 0.39 7.44
CA ILE A 67 6.05 0.11 7.64
C ILE A 67 5.60 -1.03 6.73
N LEU A 68 4.64 -1.84 7.18
CA LEU A 68 4.10 -2.93 6.36
C LEU A 68 2.87 -2.45 5.60
N LYS A 69 2.82 -2.70 4.30
CA LYS A 69 1.65 -2.49 3.46
C LYS A 69 1.14 -3.82 2.94
N GLY A 70 -0.13 -4.11 3.20
CA GLY A 70 -0.75 -5.35 2.70
C GLY A 70 -1.24 -6.30 3.78
N ALA A 71 -1.34 -5.88 5.06
CA ALA A 71 -1.95 -6.71 6.08
C ALA A 71 -3.46 -6.85 5.79
N GLN A 72 -3.97 -8.07 5.90
CA GLN A 72 -5.36 -8.39 5.52
C GLN A 72 -6.18 -8.91 6.70
N THR A 73 -5.52 -9.45 7.73
CA THR A 73 -6.19 -10.03 8.89
C THR A 73 -5.82 -9.31 10.19
N VAL A 74 -6.65 -9.49 11.21
CA VAL A 74 -6.35 -8.97 12.56
C VAL A 74 -5.11 -9.67 13.13
N GLU A 75 -4.92 -10.94 12.76
CA GLU A 75 -3.78 -11.76 13.13
C GLU A 75 -2.48 -11.17 12.57
N ASP A 76 -2.45 -10.77 11.30
CA ASP A 76 -1.29 -10.09 10.70
C ASP A 76 -0.93 -8.80 11.45
N VAL A 77 -1.95 -8.02 11.83
CA VAL A 77 -1.75 -6.77 12.58
C VAL A 77 -1.23 -7.04 13.99
N ARG A 78 -1.75 -8.06 14.66
CA ARG A 78 -1.27 -8.48 15.99
C ARG A 78 0.17 -8.97 15.94
N GLU A 79 0.52 -9.76 14.92
CA GLU A 79 1.87 -10.25 14.69
C GLU A 79 2.83 -9.09 14.40
N ALA A 80 2.43 -8.15 13.53
CA ALA A 80 3.20 -6.93 13.27
C ALA A 80 3.41 -6.10 14.53
N ALA A 81 2.39 -5.97 15.39
CA ALA A 81 2.54 -5.31 16.68
C ALA A 81 3.52 -6.04 17.61
N ALA A 82 3.48 -7.38 17.65
CA ALA A 82 4.42 -8.20 18.43
C ALA A 82 5.87 -8.01 17.97
N HIS A 83 6.09 -7.88 16.66
CA HIS A 83 7.39 -7.56 16.06
C HIS A 83 7.77 -6.07 16.10
N LYS A 84 6.96 -5.23 16.77
CA LYS A 84 7.20 -3.78 16.94
C LYS A 84 7.29 -3.02 15.63
N VAL A 85 6.53 -3.45 14.62
CA VAL A 85 6.39 -2.72 13.37
C VAL A 85 5.78 -1.34 13.68
N PRO A 86 6.36 -0.21 13.20
CA PRO A 86 5.89 1.13 13.55
C PRO A 86 4.47 1.46 13.08
N ALA A 87 4.09 0.95 11.91
CA ALA A 87 2.75 1.11 11.36
C ALA A 87 2.44 0.02 10.33
N VAL A 88 1.15 -0.25 10.16
CA VAL A 88 0.63 -1.18 9.17
C VAL A 88 -0.44 -0.48 8.34
N ILE A 89 -0.36 -0.65 7.02
CA ILE A 89 -1.38 -0.22 6.06
C ILE A 89 -2.22 -1.44 5.72
N LEU A 90 -3.48 -1.42 6.16
CA LEU A 90 -4.49 -2.38 5.73
C LEU A 90 -4.74 -2.16 4.24
N SER A 91 -4.38 -3.14 3.45
CA SER A 91 -4.44 -3.07 2.00
C SER A 91 -4.59 -4.47 1.45
N ASN A 92 -5.39 -4.57 0.42
CA ASN A 92 -5.29 -5.65 -0.55
C ASN A 92 -4.78 -4.97 -1.82
N VAL A 93 -3.75 -5.52 -2.49
CA VAL A 93 -3.30 -5.07 -3.81
C VAL A 93 -4.48 -5.09 -4.78
N SER A 94 -5.24 -3.99 -4.80
CA SER A 94 -6.36 -3.68 -5.66
C SER A 94 -7.04 -4.94 -6.26
N PHE A 95 -7.65 -5.82 -5.46
CA PHE A 95 -8.44 -6.98 -5.93
C PHE A 95 -7.73 -8.01 -6.84
N LEU A 96 -6.41 -7.96 -6.95
CA LEU A 96 -5.71 -8.64 -8.03
C LEU A 96 -4.98 -9.92 -7.57
N SER A 97 -4.49 -10.01 -6.33
CA SER A 97 -3.72 -11.17 -5.87
C SER A 97 -4.59 -12.29 -5.28
N LEU A 98 -5.45 -12.00 -4.31
CA LEU A 98 -6.44 -12.92 -3.75
C LEU A 98 -7.84 -12.31 -3.82
N PHE A 99 -8.82 -13.12 -4.26
CA PHE A 99 -10.23 -12.79 -4.17
C PHE A 99 -10.66 -12.79 -2.69
N CYS A 100 -10.39 -11.70 -1.98
CA CYS A 100 -10.93 -11.46 -0.65
C CYS A 100 -12.34 -10.87 -0.85
N PRO A 101 -13.42 -11.51 -0.38
CA PRO A 101 -14.72 -10.84 -0.34
C PRO A 101 -14.57 -9.60 0.54
N CYS A 102 -15.09 -8.45 0.07
CA CYS A 102 -15.02 -7.17 0.78
C CYS A 102 -15.18 -7.36 2.28
N PHE A 103 -14.18 -6.91 3.05
CA PHE A 103 -14.06 -7.14 4.48
C PHE A 103 -15.07 -6.26 5.24
N VAL A 104 -16.36 -6.56 5.10
CA VAL A 104 -17.43 -6.07 5.98
C VAL A 104 -17.38 -6.92 7.26
N ALA A 105 -16.33 -6.77 8.07
CA ALA A 105 -16.17 -7.59 9.27
C ALA A 105 -15.41 -6.92 10.43
N LEU A 106 -15.44 -5.58 10.53
CA LEU A 106 -15.06 -4.88 11.77
C LEU A 106 -16.13 -3.84 12.14
N PRO A 107 -17.12 -4.19 12.99
CA PRO A 107 -18.14 -3.26 13.45
C PRO A 107 -17.63 -2.18 14.43
N TYR A 108 -16.31 -2.04 14.64
CA TYR A 108 -15.76 -1.27 15.77
C TYR A 108 -14.64 -0.28 15.41
N LEU A 109 -14.41 0.06 14.15
CA LEU A 109 -13.49 1.17 13.82
C LEU A 109 -14.11 2.11 12.80
N HIS A 110 -14.69 3.21 13.30
CA HIS A 110 -14.94 4.39 12.48
C HIS A 110 -13.60 4.82 11.86
N PHE A 111 -13.55 4.81 10.52
CA PHE A 111 -12.42 5.22 9.69
C PHE A 111 -11.19 4.28 9.63
N LEU A 112 -11.41 3.00 9.30
CA LEU A 112 -10.39 2.24 8.55
C LEU A 112 -10.84 2.06 7.10
N THR A 113 -10.11 2.70 6.19
CA THR A 113 -10.27 2.60 4.74
C THR A 113 -9.86 1.20 4.25
N CYS A 114 -10.76 0.24 4.43
CA CYS A 114 -10.62 -1.16 3.99
C CYS A 114 -11.61 -1.46 2.85
N ASP A 115 -11.79 -0.54 1.91
CA ASP A 115 -12.51 -0.85 0.67
C ASP A 115 -12.17 0.22 -0.36
N ASN A 116 -11.47 -0.14 -1.43
CA ASN A 116 -11.31 0.69 -2.63
C ASN A 116 -10.73 2.11 -2.48
N SER A 117 -10.34 2.51 -1.28
CA SER A 117 -10.04 3.89 -0.84
C SER A 117 -8.54 4.16 -0.74
N GLY A 118 -7.71 3.29 -1.33
CA GLY A 118 -6.42 3.75 -1.82
C GLY A 118 -6.68 4.70 -2.99
N PHE A 119 -6.38 5.99 -2.84
CA PHE A 119 -6.58 6.98 -3.91
C PHE A 119 -5.71 6.73 -5.16
N GLY A 120 -5.02 5.60 -5.26
CA GLY A 120 -4.14 5.25 -6.37
C GLY A 120 -4.83 5.31 -7.75
N ARG A 121 -5.99 4.67 -7.94
CA ARG A 121 -6.67 4.70 -9.25
C ARG A 121 -7.26 6.07 -9.60
N PRO A 122 -7.98 6.76 -8.70
CA PRO A 122 -8.42 8.13 -8.97
C PRO A 122 -7.27 9.06 -9.37
N PHE A 123 -6.14 9.04 -8.64
CA PHE A 123 -4.98 9.85 -8.99
C PHE A 123 -4.30 9.40 -10.29
N TYR A 124 -4.28 8.11 -10.59
CA TYR A 124 -3.78 7.61 -11.88
C TYR A 124 -4.62 8.12 -13.07
N PHE A 125 -5.94 8.11 -12.96
CA PHE A 125 -6.82 8.67 -13.99
C PHE A 125 -6.72 10.19 -14.06
N ALA A 126 -6.61 10.88 -12.92
CA ALA A 126 -6.43 12.32 -12.87
C ALA A 126 -5.11 12.78 -13.51
N ASN A 127 -4.06 11.94 -13.46
CA ASN A 127 -2.78 12.20 -14.10
C ASN A 127 -2.88 12.30 -15.65
N GLN A 128 -3.99 11.88 -16.28
CA GLN A 128 -4.25 12.17 -17.69
C GLN A 128 -4.30 13.68 -17.98
N TYR A 129 -4.69 14.47 -16.98
CA TYR A 129 -4.71 15.93 -17.04
C TYR A 129 -3.45 16.55 -16.42
N SER A 130 -2.33 15.82 -16.41
CA SER A 130 -1.05 16.23 -15.84
C SER A 130 -1.08 16.45 -14.31
N ALA A 131 -0.06 17.13 -13.78
CA ALA A 131 0.02 17.50 -12.36
C ALA A 131 -1.18 18.35 -11.90
N ASP A 132 -1.76 19.15 -12.79
CA ASP A 132 -2.94 19.96 -12.50
C ASP A 132 -4.17 19.08 -12.22
N GLY A 133 -4.33 17.98 -12.97
CA GLY A 133 -5.36 16.98 -12.72
C GLY A 133 -5.24 16.32 -11.36
N VAL A 134 -4.02 15.92 -11.00
CA VAL A 134 -3.71 15.32 -9.69
C VAL A 134 -4.03 16.32 -8.57
N THR A 135 -3.60 17.57 -8.71
CA THR A 135 -3.91 18.65 -7.76
C THR A 135 -5.41 18.83 -7.62
N ARG A 136 -6.15 18.90 -8.73
CA ARG A 136 -7.61 19.04 -8.72
C ARG A 136 -8.30 17.86 -8.05
N ALA A 137 -7.83 16.63 -8.28
CA ALA A 137 -8.37 15.45 -7.61
C ALA A 137 -8.15 15.49 -6.09
N ALA A 138 -6.99 15.99 -5.64
CA ALA A 138 -6.72 16.20 -4.22
C ALA A 138 -7.63 17.28 -3.61
N ASP A 139 -7.87 18.38 -4.33
CA ASP A 139 -8.76 19.45 -3.89
C ASP A 139 -10.21 18.98 -3.76
N LEU A 140 -10.69 18.19 -4.74
CA LEU A 140 -12.03 17.60 -4.70
C LEU A 140 -12.19 16.66 -3.51
N LEU A 141 -11.20 15.78 -3.29
CA LEU A 141 -11.21 14.89 -2.14
C LEU A 141 -11.27 15.67 -0.82
N LYS A 142 -10.44 16.71 -0.69
CA LYS A 142 -10.43 17.57 0.51
C LYS A 142 -11.79 18.25 0.71
N TYR A 143 -12.40 18.74 -0.37
CA TYR A 143 -13.72 19.37 -0.32
C TYR A 143 -14.81 18.39 0.14
N GLU A 144 -14.84 17.18 -0.43
CA GLU A 144 -15.82 16.14 -0.07
C GLU A 144 -15.68 15.72 1.40
N ILE A 145 -14.46 15.46 1.87
CA ILE A 145 -14.21 15.12 3.27
C ILE A 145 -14.67 16.24 4.21
N ALA A 146 -14.33 17.50 3.89
CA ALA A 146 -14.72 18.65 4.71
C ALA A 146 -16.25 18.86 4.70
N HIS A 147 -16.90 18.63 3.56
CA HIS A 147 -18.34 18.75 3.44
C HIS A 147 -19.08 17.67 4.24
N ASP A 148 -18.61 16.42 4.16
CA ASP A 148 -19.17 15.31 4.94
C ASP A 148 -18.93 15.49 6.44
N ALA A 149 -17.74 15.95 6.83
CA ALA A 149 -17.42 16.31 8.22
C ALA A 149 -18.39 17.38 8.75
N ALA A 150 -18.64 18.44 7.99
CA ALA A 150 -19.59 19.48 8.36
C ALA A 150 -21.04 18.94 8.50
N ASN A 151 -21.45 18.01 7.62
CA ASN A 151 -22.77 17.38 7.68
C ASN A 151 -22.97 16.51 8.94
N ILE A 152 -21.89 15.93 9.48
CA ILE A 152 -21.92 15.17 10.74
C ILE A 152 -21.52 16.01 11.97
N GLY A 153 -21.28 17.30 11.79
CA GLY A 153 -20.99 18.26 12.86
C GLY A 153 -19.57 18.18 13.45
N LEU A 154 -18.59 17.71 12.66
CA LEU A 154 -17.15 17.77 12.99
C LEU A 154 -16.50 19.09 12.55
#